data_AF-A0A7V8YTP4-F1
#
_entry.id   AF-A0A7V8YTP4-F1
#
_cell.length_a   1.000
_cell.length_b   1.000
_cell.length_c   1.000
_cell.angle_alpha   90.00
_cell.angle_beta   90.00
_cell.angle_gamma   90.00
#
_symmetry.space_group_name_H-M   'P 1'
#
loop_
_entity.id
_entity.type
_entity.pdbx_description
1 polymer ?
#
loop_
_entity_poly.entity_id
_entity_poly.type
_entity_poly.pdbx_seq_one_letter_code
_entity_poly.pdbx_strand_id
1 'polypeptide(L)'
;MPRASGSDAYDQDRNGVKRRKRRKLERKRTRRRAAVLGVVAAVMGLLAVVAGSAVTGVASFGTSCDLSALRRVEIGQNSFVYAADGSILGGIPSERNRQPVGLRRISAWMPKATVAIEDRRFYEHGGVDPSGIARAVWADIRAGKVVQGGSTITQQLVRNLYISREQTFERKLKEACLAIKLNDAWSKEKILATYMNQVYYGNLAYGIEAAAQTYFSKHAHQLTLPEAALLAGMPQAPSAYDPFNRTEIAKGRRDQVLLAMLSEGMIDRAAYDWAVERGLGLKAGRLYRTIREPYFFSYVRDELIAEYGVATVRSGGLKVHTTIDPRFQRAAQKAIRETLYEKTDPAAAVISIDPRSGAIRAMTAVTPSVKKNQFNLLSQAKRQSGSTFKTFVLAAAVEQGINPATTSYLSAPFFYRPTPNGDCDSGSGSWWCPETYDKSYTGWTLIERATIRSDNTVYA
;
A
#
# COMPACT_ATOMS: atom_id res chain seq x y z
N MET A 1 60.20 76.23 10.25
CA MET A 1 59.26 75.23 10.82
C MET A 1 57.84 75.74 10.63
N PRO A 2 56.96 75.02 9.90
CA PRO A 2 55.59 75.46 9.65
C PRO A 2 54.61 74.87 10.69
N ARG A 3 53.56 75.63 11.07
CA ARG A 3 52.40 75.12 11.83
C ARG A 3 51.14 75.29 10.99
N ALA A 4 50.39 74.20 10.92
CA ALA A 4 49.22 73.96 10.09
C ALA A 4 47.97 74.72 10.56
N SER A 5 47.14 75.18 9.61
CA SER A 5 45.71 75.45 9.82
C SER A 5 44.91 74.45 8.97
N GLY A 6 44.18 73.58 9.63
CA GLY A 6 43.41 72.52 8.99
C GLY A 6 42.37 71.99 9.95
N SER A 7 41.25 72.71 10.10
CA SER A 7 40.13 72.25 10.92
C SER A 7 38.73 72.63 10.44
N ASP A 8 38.56 73.34 9.32
CA ASP A 8 37.22 73.77 8.87
C ASP A 8 36.64 72.97 7.69
N ALA A 9 37.43 72.11 7.04
CA ALA A 9 36.96 71.30 5.90
C ALA A 9 36.38 69.93 6.30
N TYR A 10 36.56 69.49 7.55
CA TYR A 10 36.22 68.12 7.97
C TYR A 10 34.80 67.98 8.55
N ASP A 11 34.15 69.07 8.96
CA ASP A 11 32.87 69.02 9.69
C ASP A 11 31.63 69.29 8.81
N GLN A 12 31.79 69.93 7.64
CA GLN A 12 30.70 70.14 6.69
C GLN A 12 30.31 68.87 5.91
N ASP A 13 31.24 67.95 5.66
CA ASP A 13 30.99 66.73 4.86
C ASP A 13 30.26 65.63 5.69
N ARG A 14 30.51 65.55 7.00
CA ARG A 14 29.82 64.59 7.90
C ARG A 14 28.32 64.84 8.02
N ASN A 15 27.89 66.11 7.97
CA ASN A 15 26.46 66.46 8.08
C ASN A 15 25.69 66.20 6.77
N GLY A 16 26.32 66.38 5.60
CA GLY A 16 25.75 66.03 4.30
C GLY A 16 25.52 64.51 4.11
N VAL A 17 26.49 63.70 4.53
CA VAL A 17 26.43 62.22 4.45
C VAL A 17 25.37 61.64 5.40
N LYS A 18 25.24 62.18 6.62
CA LYS A 18 24.20 61.77 7.57
C LYS A 18 22.78 62.10 7.07
N ARG A 19 22.58 63.29 6.46
CA ARG A 19 21.28 63.69 5.88
C ARG A 19 20.88 62.85 4.66
N ARG A 20 21.84 62.49 3.79
CA ARG A 20 21.61 61.57 2.64
C ARG A 20 21.31 60.13 3.08
N LYS A 21 21.97 59.60 4.12
CA LYS A 21 21.66 58.28 4.70
C LYS A 21 20.27 58.24 5.35
N ARG A 22 19.88 59.28 6.09
CA ARG A 22 18.55 59.38 6.74
C ARG A 22 17.41 59.45 5.71
N ARG A 23 17.55 60.25 4.64
CA ARG A 23 16.60 60.30 3.50
C ARG A 23 16.49 58.98 2.72
N LYS A 24 17.60 58.23 2.55
CA LYS A 24 17.57 56.89 1.93
C LYS A 24 16.86 55.84 2.80
N LEU A 25 17.05 55.89 4.12
CA LEU A 25 16.37 55.01 5.09
C LEU A 25 14.88 55.33 5.22
N GLU A 26 14.49 56.60 5.22
CA GLU A 26 13.09 57.04 5.22
C GLU A 26 12.38 56.62 3.93
N ARG A 27 13.00 56.81 2.75
CA ARG A 27 12.46 56.33 1.47
C ARG A 27 12.30 54.81 1.39
N LYS A 28 13.20 54.04 2.03
CA LYS A 28 13.07 52.56 2.14
C LYS A 28 11.94 52.15 3.09
N ARG A 29 11.74 52.88 4.20
CA ARG A 29 10.63 52.64 5.14
C ARG A 29 9.27 53.03 4.56
N THR A 30 9.15 54.14 3.85
CA THR A 30 7.90 54.52 3.17
C THR A 30 7.57 53.59 2.00
N ARG A 31 8.55 53.12 1.22
CA ARG A 31 8.32 52.08 0.20
C ARG A 31 7.88 50.73 0.79
N ARG A 32 8.44 50.31 1.93
CA ARG A 32 7.98 49.09 2.64
C ARG A 32 6.58 49.27 3.22
N ARG A 33 6.25 50.42 3.82
CA ARG A 33 4.90 50.71 4.31
C ARG A 33 3.88 50.78 3.18
N ALA A 34 4.23 51.40 2.04
CA ALA A 34 3.38 51.43 0.85
C ALA A 34 3.18 50.05 0.22
N ALA A 35 4.22 49.20 0.22
CA ALA A 35 4.10 47.81 -0.23
C ALA A 35 3.20 46.98 0.71
N VAL A 36 3.34 47.14 2.03
CA VAL A 36 2.48 46.47 3.03
C VAL A 36 1.03 46.96 2.92
N LEU A 37 0.80 48.27 2.80
CA LEU A 37 -0.53 48.85 2.58
C LEU A 37 -1.13 48.39 1.25
N GLY A 38 -0.33 48.27 0.19
CA GLY A 38 -0.75 47.74 -1.11
C GLY A 38 -1.16 46.27 -1.04
N VAL A 39 -0.41 45.44 -0.30
CA VAL A 39 -0.78 44.03 -0.07
C VAL A 39 -2.03 43.91 0.79
N VAL A 40 -2.16 44.72 1.84
CA VAL A 40 -3.37 44.73 2.70
C VAL A 40 -4.58 45.21 1.90
N ALA A 41 -4.46 46.25 1.08
CA ALA A 41 -5.54 46.73 0.22
C ALA A 41 -5.89 45.70 -0.87
N ALA A 42 -4.92 44.97 -1.42
CA ALA A 42 -5.16 43.88 -2.37
C ALA A 42 -5.87 42.69 -1.70
N VAL A 43 -5.49 42.32 -0.48
CA VAL A 43 -6.15 41.26 0.30
C VAL A 43 -7.57 41.68 0.72
N MET A 44 -7.76 42.93 1.15
CA MET A 44 -9.08 43.49 1.48
C MET A 44 -9.97 43.64 0.24
N GLY A 45 -9.40 44.04 -0.89
CA GLY A 45 -10.10 44.08 -2.18
C GLY A 45 -10.50 42.70 -2.65
N LEU A 46 -9.62 41.70 -2.49
CA LEU A 46 -9.94 40.30 -2.79
C LEU A 46 -11.03 39.76 -1.85
N LEU A 47 -10.97 40.09 -0.56
CA LEU A 47 -12.01 39.73 0.43
C LEU A 47 -13.35 40.42 0.14
N ALA A 48 -13.35 41.68 -0.32
CA ALA A 48 -14.56 42.42 -0.69
C ALA A 48 -15.17 41.89 -2.00
N VAL A 49 -14.35 41.48 -2.97
CA VAL A 49 -14.81 40.82 -4.20
C VAL A 49 -15.36 39.42 -3.87
N VAL A 50 -14.74 38.68 -2.94
CA VAL A 50 -15.25 37.40 -2.42
C VAL A 50 -16.55 37.57 -1.64
N ALA A 51 -16.71 38.65 -0.87
CA ALA A 51 -17.95 38.97 -0.15
C ALA A 51 -19.07 39.45 -1.10
N GLY A 52 -18.74 40.23 -2.13
CA GLY A 52 -19.69 40.72 -3.13
C GLY A 52 -20.18 39.65 -4.11
N SER A 53 -19.32 38.67 -4.44
CA SER A 53 -19.70 37.50 -5.26
C SER A 53 -20.41 36.39 -4.46
N ALA A 54 -20.37 36.44 -3.12
CA ALA A 54 -21.10 35.50 -2.27
C ALA A 54 -22.63 35.71 -2.32
N VAL A 55 -23.13 36.93 -2.52
CA VAL A 55 -24.58 37.19 -2.45
C VAL A 55 -25.33 36.63 -3.66
N THR A 56 -24.73 36.62 -4.85
CA THR A 56 -25.32 36.03 -6.07
C THR A 56 -24.94 34.56 -6.29
N GLY A 57 -23.82 34.08 -5.74
CA GLY A 57 -23.37 32.69 -5.84
C GLY A 57 -24.03 31.70 -4.88
N VAL A 58 -24.57 32.15 -3.73
CA VAL A 58 -25.12 31.28 -2.68
C VAL A 58 -26.35 30.47 -3.15
N ALA A 59 -27.18 31.02 -4.04
CA ALA A 59 -28.34 30.30 -4.58
C ALA A 59 -27.94 29.14 -5.52
N SER A 60 -26.87 29.30 -6.30
CA SER A 60 -26.37 28.27 -7.22
C SER A 60 -25.40 27.29 -6.56
N PHE A 61 -24.74 27.66 -5.46
CA PHE A 61 -23.81 26.77 -4.73
C PHE A 61 -24.49 25.84 -3.73
N GLY A 62 -25.69 26.16 -3.24
CA GLY A 62 -26.43 25.34 -2.26
C GLY A 62 -26.67 23.89 -2.71
N THR A 63 -26.87 23.66 -4.01
CA THR A 63 -27.04 22.34 -4.63
C THR A 63 -25.75 21.54 -4.77
N SER A 64 -24.58 22.20 -4.81
CA SER A 64 -23.26 21.55 -4.94
C SER A 64 -22.68 21.02 -3.61
N CYS A 65 -23.34 21.33 -2.50
CA CYS A 65 -22.91 21.10 -1.12
C CYS A 65 -23.67 19.94 -0.45
N ASP A 66 -24.24 18.98 -1.17
CA ASP A 66 -25.02 17.92 -0.54
C ASP A 66 -24.16 16.71 -0.10
N LEU A 67 -24.28 16.29 1.16
CA LEU A 67 -23.62 15.09 1.68
C LEU A 67 -24.27 13.81 1.17
N SER A 68 -25.59 13.80 0.92
CA SER A 68 -26.31 12.62 0.39
C SER A 68 -25.98 12.32 -1.07
N ALA A 69 -25.71 13.36 -1.87
CA ALA A 69 -25.30 13.21 -3.27
C ALA A 69 -23.83 12.73 -3.44
N LEU A 70 -23.02 12.74 -2.38
CA LEU A 70 -21.60 12.42 -2.45
C LEU A 70 -21.32 10.98 -2.02
N ARG A 71 -21.00 10.12 -3.00
CA ARG A 71 -20.49 8.78 -2.73
C ARG A 71 -19.09 8.91 -2.10
N ARG A 72 -18.92 8.38 -0.89
CA ARG A 72 -17.60 8.29 -0.24
C ARG A 72 -16.63 7.57 -1.18
N VAL A 73 -15.44 8.14 -1.39
CA VAL A 73 -14.34 7.40 -2.02
C VAL A 73 -13.93 6.31 -1.05
N GLU A 74 -14.40 5.09 -1.29
CA GLU A 74 -13.94 3.91 -0.56
C GLU A 74 -12.48 3.69 -0.93
N ILE A 75 -11.60 4.03 0.02
CA ILE A 75 -10.20 3.63 -0.06
C ILE A 75 -10.18 2.13 0.18
N GLY A 76 -9.67 1.40 -0.82
CA GLY A 76 -9.46 -0.04 -0.74
C GLY A 76 -8.77 -0.47 0.55
N GLN A 77 -9.08 -1.66 1.04
CA GLN A 77 -8.38 -2.26 2.17
C GLN A 77 -7.36 -3.27 1.63
N ASN A 78 -6.29 -3.59 2.36
CA ASN A 78 -5.43 -4.69 1.91
C ASN A 78 -6.18 -6.01 2.03
N SER A 79 -6.07 -6.87 1.02
CA SER A 79 -6.52 -8.24 1.14
C SER A 79 -5.43 -9.07 1.82
N PHE A 80 -5.82 -9.97 2.72
CA PHE A 80 -4.89 -10.87 3.39
C PHE A 80 -5.23 -12.32 3.08
N VAL A 81 -4.20 -13.09 2.80
CA VAL A 81 -4.30 -14.53 2.52
C VAL A 81 -3.78 -15.31 3.71
N TYR A 82 -4.58 -16.27 4.19
CA TYR A 82 -4.33 -17.09 5.36
C TYR A 82 -4.24 -18.56 4.97
N ALA A 83 -3.34 -19.30 5.61
CA ALA A 83 -3.26 -20.75 5.53
C ALA A 83 -4.39 -21.42 6.34
N ALA A 84 -4.52 -22.75 6.24
CA ALA A 84 -5.56 -23.51 6.94
C ALA A 84 -5.44 -23.43 8.48
N ASP A 85 -4.23 -23.18 9.00
CA ASP A 85 -3.98 -22.98 10.44
C ASP A 85 -4.19 -21.53 10.90
N GLY A 86 -4.65 -20.64 10.00
CA GLY A 86 -4.87 -19.22 10.27
C GLY A 86 -3.59 -18.36 10.20
N SER A 87 -2.42 -18.95 9.91
CA SER A 87 -1.21 -18.17 9.72
C SER A 87 -1.27 -17.34 8.43
N ILE A 88 -0.71 -16.12 8.45
CA ILE A 88 -0.71 -15.22 7.29
C ILE A 88 0.32 -15.72 6.26
N LEU A 89 -0.15 -15.91 5.03
CA LEU A 89 0.70 -16.16 3.87
C LEU A 89 1.22 -14.85 3.27
N GLY A 90 0.39 -13.82 3.19
CA GLY A 90 0.81 -12.50 2.72
C GLY A 90 -0.36 -11.55 2.50
N GLY A 91 -0.03 -10.30 2.18
CA GLY A 91 -1.00 -9.30 1.74
C GLY A 91 -1.00 -9.15 0.22
N ILE A 92 -2.19 -9.03 -0.38
CA ILE A 92 -2.34 -8.48 -1.73
C ILE A 92 -2.55 -6.98 -1.53
N PRO A 93 -1.55 -6.14 -1.86
CA PRO A 93 -1.64 -4.71 -1.62
C PRO A 93 -2.73 -4.10 -2.51
N SER A 94 -3.65 -3.37 -1.89
CA SER A 94 -4.50 -2.44 -2.62
C SER A 94 -3.67 -1.23 -3.08
N GLU A 95 -4.11 -0.53 -4.13
CA GLU A 95 -3.52 0.75 -4.54
C GLU A 95 -3.49 1.79 -3.41
N ARG A 96 -4.34 1.59 -2.40
CA ARG A 96 -4.36 2.34 -1.15
C ARG A 96 -4.56 1.36 0.01
N ASN A 97 -3.59 1.16 0.90
CA ASN A 97 -3.64 0.16 1.97
C ASN A 97 -4.29 0.72 3.24
N ARG A 98 -5.47 0.20 3.65
CA ARG A 98 -6.13 0.55 4.92
C ARG A 98 -6.46 -0.68 5.77
N GLN A 99 -6.25 -0.57 7.09
CA GLN A 99 -6.78 -1.50 8.10
C GLN A 99 -7.52 -0.68 9.18
N PRO A 100 -8.84 -0.46 9.05
CA PRO A 100 -9.56 0.42 9.96
C PRO A 100 -9.60 -0.14 11.38
N VAL A 101 -9.19 0.68 12.34
CA VAL A 101 -9.26 0.36 13.78
C VAL A 101 -10.10 1.42 14.51
N GLY A 102 -10.93 0.97 15.44
CA GLY A 102 -11.69 1.88 16.31
C GLY A 102 -10.76 2.70 17.21
N LEU A 103 -11.19 3.87 17.67
CA LEU A 103 -10.36 4.80 18.45
C LEU A 103 -9.74 4.14 19.71
N ARG A 104 -10.47 3.22 20.35
CA ARG A 104 -9.99 2.44 21.51
C ARG A 104 -8.86 1.46 21.19
N ARG A 105 -8.64 1.14 19.91
CA ARG A 105 -7.53 0.30 19.41
C ARG A 105 -6.38 1.14 18.84
N ILE A 106 -6.37 2.45 19.13
CA ILE A 106 -5.30 3.38 18.79
C ILE A 106 -4.67 3.85 20.10
N SER A 107 -3.34 4.02 20.12
CA SER A 107 -2.63 4.57 21.28
C SER A 107 -3.21 5.93 21.67
N ALA A 108 -3.36 6.18 22.97
CA ALA A 108 -3.88 7.45 23.49
C ALA A 108 -3.01 8.67 23.10
N TRP A 109 -1.74 8.44 22.74
CA TRP A 109 -0.84 9.48 22.26
C TRP A 109 -1.16 9.96 20.85
N MET A 110 -1.70 9.08 20.00
CA MET A 110 -1.89 9.40 18.59
C MET A 110 -2.95 10.48 18.35
N PRO A 111 -4.18 10.40 18.93
CA PRO A 111 -5.15 11.48 18.81
C PRO A 111 -4.60 12.83 19.30
N LYS A 112 -3.91 12.83 20.45
CA LYS A 112 -3.28 14.02 21.03
C LYS A 112 -2.23 14.63 20.09
N ALA A 113 -1.31 13.79 19.59
CA ALA A 113 -0.25 14.21 18.68
C ALA A 113 -0.82 14.79 17.37
N THR A 114 -1.84 14.14 16.80
CA THR A 114 -2.52 14.63 15.59
C THR A 114 -3.18 15.98 15.83
N VAL A 115 -3.95 16.14 16.92
CA VAL A 115 -4.62 17.41 17.25
C VAL A 115 -3.58 18.51 17.49
N ALA A 116 -2.51 18.25 18.24
CA ALA A 116 -1.50 19.25 18.55
C ALA A 116 -0.81 19.85 17.31
N ILE A 117 -0.55 19.03 16.28
CA ILE A 117 0.17 19.48 15.07
C ILE A 117 -0.74 19.90 13.92
N GLU A 118 -1.86 19.21 13.69
CA GLU A 118 -2.74 19.47 12.55
C GLU A 118 -3.81 20.52 12.89
N ASP A 119 -4.37 20.52 14.11
CA ASP A 119 -5.55 21.32 14.45
C ASP A 119 -5.72 21.51 15.96
N ARG A 120 -4.96 22.43 16.56
CA ARG A 120 -4.85 22.60 18.03
C ARG A 120 -6.18 22.87 18.73
N ARG A 121 -7.11 23.54 18.04
CA ARG A 121 -8.43 23.93 18.55
C ARG A 121 -9.53 23.03 18.02
N PHE A 122 -9.20 21.82 17.55
CA PHE A 122 -10.13 20.88 16.93
C PHE A 122 -11.43 20.69 17.72
N TYR A 123 -11.35 20.69 19.05
CA TYR A 123 -12.49 20.51 19.95
C TYR A 123 -13.28 21.81 20.24
N GLU A 124 -12.72 22.99 19.93
CA GLU A 124 -13.29 24.31 20.24
C GLU A 124 -14.06 24.92 19.06
N HIS A 125 -13.76 24.53 17.82
CA HIS A 125 -14.42 25.05 16.62
C HIS A 125 -15.30 24.02 15.91
N GLY A 126 -16.08 24.46 14.93
CA GLY A 126 -16.92 23.60 14.07
C GLY A 126 -16.14 22.89 12.97
N GLY A 127 -16.76 22.72 11.79
CA GLY A 127 -16.08 22.13 10.62
C GLY A 127 -14.91 22.97 10.07
N VAL A 128 -14.91 24.27 10.36
CA VAL A 128 -13.87 25.24 9.98
C VAL A 128 -13.44 26.04 11.20
N ASP A 129 -12.22 26.61 11.14
CA ASP A 129 -11.66 27.45 12.22
C ASP A 129 -11.41 28.90 11.73
N PRO A 130 -12.37 29.83 11.88
CA PRO A 130 -12.20 31.22 11.47
C PRO A 130 -11.05 31.94 12.17
N SER A 131 -10.87 31.76 13.49
CA SER A 131 -9.75 32.40 14.18
C SER A 131 -8.42 31.72 13.86
N GLY A 132 -8.43 30.45 13.47
CA GLY A 132 -7.24 29.74 13.02
C GLY A 132 -6.78 30.20 11.65
N ILE A 133 -7.73 30.47 10.75
CA ILE A 133 -7.48 31.09 9.45
C ILE A 133 -6.91 32.50 9.65
N ALA A 134 -7.53 33.34 10.48
CA ALA A 134 -7.05 34.70 10.74
C ALA A 134 -5.62 34.70 11.31
N ARG A 135 -5.34 33.79 12.26
CA ARG A 135 -4.01 33.59 12.84
C ARG A 135 -2.97 33.15 11.79
N ALA A 136 -3.33 32.20 10.92
CA ALA A 136 -2.44 31.74 9.85
C ALA A 136 -2.11 32.87 8.85
N VAL A 137 -3.12 33.63 8.43
CA VAL A 137 -2.93 34.79 7.54
C VAL A 137 -2.01 35.83 8.17
N TRP A 138 -2.20 36.15 9.45
CA TRP A 138 -1.34 37.10 10.16
C TRP A 138 0.11 36.61 10.26
N ALA A 139 0.31 35.31 10.55
CA ALA A 139 1.64 34.70 10.59
C ALA A 139 2.34 34.74 9.23
N ASP A 140 1.62 34.43 8.15
CA ASP A 140 2.15 34.42 6.78
C ASP A 140 2.53 35.83 6.30
N ILE A 141 1.70 36.84 6.61
CA ILE A 141 2.02 38.26 6.32
C ILE A 141 3.31 38.68 7.03
N ARG A 142 3.45 38.31 8.31
CA ARG A 142 4.64 38.64 9.11
C ARG A 142 5.89 37.94 8.58
N ALA A 143 5.76 36.71 8.07
CA ALA A 143 6.86 35.92 7.54
C ALA A 143 7.19 36.22 6.07
N GLY A 144 6.29 36.87 5.33
CA GLY A 144 6.44 37.14 3.89
C GLY A 144 6.37 35.89 3.01
N LYS A 145 5.93 34.75 3.57
CA LYS A 145 5.75 33.46 2.89
C LYS A 145 4.71 32.64 3.66
N VAL A 146 4.16 31.61 3.02
CA VAL A 146 3.27 30.66 3.71
C VAL A 146 4.10 29.85 4.71
N VAL A 147 3.78 29.98 6.00
CA VAL A 147 4.45 29.28 7.12
C VAL A 147 3.46 28.43 7.91
N GLN A 148 2.18 28.82 7.97
CA GLN A 148 1.18 28.09 8.72
C GLN A 148 -0.06 27.73 7.88
N GLY A 149 -0.50 26.48 7.97
CA GLY A 149 -1.76 26.04 7.37
C GLY A 149 -2.95 26.45 8.24
N GLY A 150 -4.02 26.96 7.61
CA GLY A 150 -5.29 27.29 8.28
C GLY A 150 -6.40 26.25 8.11
N SER A 151 -6.08 25.02 7.66
CA SER A 151 -7.11 23.99 7.41
C SER A 151 -7.32 23.08 8.60
N THR A 152 -8.58 22.78 8.94
CA THR A 152 -8.96 21.90 10.06
C THR A 152 -8.82 20.42 9.71
N ILE A 153 -8.80 19.54 10.72
CA ILE A 153 -8.85 18.08 10.51
C ILE A 153 -10.10 17.68 9.72
N THR A 154 -11.25 18.31 9.98
CA THR A 154 -12.50 18.03 9.28
C THR A 154 -12.42 18.42 7.79
N GLN A 155 -11.82 19.57 7.47
CA GLN A 155 -11.58 19.99 6.09
C GLN A 155 -10.64 19.02 5.37
N GLN A 156 -9.56 18.60 6.03
CA GLN A 156 -8.65 17.61 5.47
C GLN A 156 -9.33 16.24 5.25
N LEU A 157 -10.19 15.82 6.17
CA LEU A 157 -10.96 14.58 6.03
C LEU A 157 -11.91 14.64 4.83
N VAL A 158 -12.66 15.73 4.68
CA VAL A 158 -13.55 15.94 3.53
C VAL A 158 -12.78 15.91 2.23
N ARG A 159 -11.63 16.59 2.17
CA ARG A 159 -10.73 16.56 1.01
C ARG A 159 -10.31 15.13 0.66
N ASN A 160 -10.04 14.30 1.66
CA ASN A 160 -9.63 12.91 1.44
C ASN A 160 -10.79 11.96 1.07
N LEU A 161 -12.04 12.31 1.39
CA LEU A 161 -13.21 11.45 1.19
C LEU A 161 -14.04 11.78 -0.06
N TYR A 162 -14.11 13.05 -0.46
CA TYR A 162 -15.16 13.52 -1.37
C TYR A 162 -14.68 14.40 -2.52
N ILE A 163 -13.41 14.83 -2.53
CA ILE A 163 -12.95 15.88 -3.44
C ILE A 163 -11.66 15.46 -4.16
N SER A 164 -11.56 15.75 -5.47
CA SER A 164 -10.35 15.54 -6.27
C SER A 164 -9.21 16.51 -5.88
N ARG A 165 -7.97 16.22 -6.32
CA ARG A 165 -6.75 16.92 -5.86
C ARG A 165 -6.49 18.30 -6.47
N GLU A 166 -7.33 18.81 -7.37
CA GLU A 166 -7.08 20.07 -8.10
C GLU A 166 -7.19 21.31 -7.20
N GLN A 167 -6.21 22.21 -7.17
CA GLN A 167 -6.23 23.37 -6.27
C GLN A 167 -6.99 24.58 -6.84
N THR A 168 -8.32 24.52 -6.91
CA THR A 168 -9.16 25.68 -7.27
C THR A 168 -9.80 26.35 -6.05
N PHE A 169 -10.12 27.65 -6.15
CA PHE A 169 -10.78 28.41 -5.08
C PHE A 169 -12.19 27.88 -4.78
N GLU A 170 -12.95 27.56 -5.84
CA GLU A 170 -14.27 26.93 -5.74
C GLU A 170 -14.23 25.61 -4.97
N ARG A 171 -13.20 24.78 -5.18
CA ARG A 171 -12.98 23.56 -4.42
C ARG A 171 -12.82 23.85 -2.93
N LYS A 172 -12.09 24.91 -2.56
CA LYS A 172 -11.83 25.23 -1.16
C LYS A 172 -13.09 25.70 -0.43
N LEU A 173 -13.98 26.42 -1.13
CA LEU A 173 -15.31 26.75 -0.62
C LEU A 173 -16.18 25.50 -0.42
N LYS A 174 -16.16 24.57 -1.40
CA LYS A 174 -16.85 23.28 -1.28
C LYS A 174 -16.32 22.43 -0.12
N GLU A 175 -15.01 22.39 0.09
CA GLU A 175 -14.36 21.71 1.22
C GLU A 175 -14.82 22.29 2.57
N ALA A 176 -14.89 23.62 2.70
CA ALA A 176 -15.38 24.28 3.91
C ALA A 176 -16.86 23.98 4.18
N CYS A 177 -17.70 24.08 3.16
CA CYS A 177 -19.14 23.78 3.23
C CYS A 177 -19.40 22.33 3.68
N LEU A 178 -18.75 21.36 3.04
CA LEU A 178 -18.86 19.95 3.39
C LEU A 178 -18.27 19.65 4.77
N ALA A 179 -17.21 20.36 5.18
CA ALA A 179 -16.64 20.19 6.52
C ALA A 179 -17.61 20.64 7.62
N ILE A 180 -18.34 21.73 7.41
CA ILE A 180 -19.41 22.18 8.33
C ILE A 180 -20.47 21.10 8.44
N LYS A 181 -21.04 20.65 7.32
CA LYS A 181 -22.08 19.61 7.32
C LYS A 181 -21.61 18.29 7.94
N LEU A 182 -20.38 17.88 7.67
CA LEU A 182 -19.81 16.65 8.26
C LEU A 182 -19.64 16.81 9.78
N ASN A 183 -19.21 17.99 10.25
CA ASN A 183 -19.07 18.28 11.67
C ASN A 183 -20.41 18.28 12.41
N ASP A 184 -21.48 18.74 11.77
CA ASP A 184 -22.82 18.75 12.36
C ASP A 184 -23.42 17.33 12.43
N ALA A 185 -23.06 16.47 11.49
CA ALA A 185 -23.55 15.10 11.42
C ALA A 185 -22.76 14.10 12.29
N TRP A 186 -21.47 14.34 12.55
CA TRP A 186 -20.56 13.36 13.17
C TRP A 186 -19.90 13.92 14.43
N SER A 187 -19.74 13.07 15.46
CA SER A 187 -18.97 13.46 16.65
C SER A 187 -17.49 13.73 16.32
N LYS A 188 -16.86 14.61 17.10
CA LYS A 188 -15.41 14.91 16.98
C LYS A 188 -14.55 13.65 17.05
N GLU A 189 -14.93 12.69 17.89
CA GLU A 189 -14.20 11.42 18.02
C GLU A 189 -14.32 10.58 16.74
N LYS A 190 -15.50 10.52 16.13
CA LYS A 190 -15.72 9.82 14.85
C LYS A 190 -14.93 10.48 13.74
N ILE A 191 -14.90 11.82 13.68
CA ILE A 191 -14.13 12.58 12.70
C ILE A 191 -12.63 12.28 12.86
N LEU A 192 -12.10 12.39 14.07
CA LEU A 192 -10.67 12.18 14.34
C LEU A 192 -10.26 10.72 14.08
N ALA A 193 -11.06 9.75 14.54
CA ALA A 193 -10.83 8.34 14.26
C ALA A 193 -10.87 8.06 12.75
N THR A 194 -11.82 8.63 12.02
CA THR A 194 -11.93 8.43 10.57
C THR A 194 -10.73 9.07 9.85
N TYR A 195 -10.34 10.28 10.23
CA TYR A 195 -9.16 10.97 9.71
C TYR A 195 -7.89 10.13 9.87
N MET A 196 -7.59 9.67 11.09
CA MET A 196 -6.40 8.84 11.35
C MET A 196 -6.44 7.51 10.63
N ASN A 197 -7.63 6.99 10.28
CA ASN A 197 -7.77 5.77 9.48
C ASN A 197 -7.78 6.03 7.97
N GLN A 198 -7.81 7.28 7.52
CA GLN A 198 -7.95 7.65 6.11
C GLN A 198 -6.68 8.30 5.55
N VAL A 199 -5.96 9.05 6.38
CA VAL A 199 -4.82 9.86 5.93
C VAL A 199 -3.65 8.99 5.47
N TYR A 200 -2.92 9.48 4.47
CA TYR A 200 -1.75 8.79 3.91
C TYR A 200 -0.49 9.11 4.73
N TYR A 201 0.18 8.08 5.22
CA TYR A 201 1.39 8.18 6.03
C TYR A 201 2.68 7.90 5.24
N GLY A 202 2.60 7.53 3.96
CA GLY A 202 3.78 7.15 3.16
C GLY A 202 3.96 5.63 3.07
N ASN A 203 4.87 5.15 2.21
CA ASN A 203 5.13 3.72 1.99
C ASN A 203 3.86 2.88 1.76
N LEU A 204 2.92 3.43 0.98
CA LEU A 204 1.59 2.87 0.73
C LEU A 204 0.68 2.77 1.97
N ALA A 205 1.09 3.16 3.17
CA ALA A 205 0.28 3.09 4.38
C ALA A 205 -0.80 4.18 4.44
N TYR A 206 -2.08 3.80 4.27
CA TYR A 206 -3.23 4.66 4.55
C TYR A 206 -3.85 4.23 5.87
N GLY A 207 -3.97 5.20 6.78
CA GLY A 207 -4.47 4.92 8.12
C GLY A 207 -3.42 4.43 9.10
N ILE A 208 -3.68 4.69 10.38
CA ILE A 208 -2.69 4.58 11.44
C ILE A 208 -2.23 3.14 11.74
N GLU A 209 -3.10 2.13 11.60
CA GLU A 209 -2.72 0.73 11.81
C GLU A 209 -1.72 0.26 10.75
N ALA A 210 -1.99 0.59 9.48
CA ALA A 210 -1.07 0.30 8.39
C ALA A 210 0.27 1.02 8.58
N ALA A 211 0.25 2.27 9.06
CA ALA A 211 1.45 3.04 9.35
C ALA A 211 2.25 2.41 10.52
N ALA A 212 1.60 2.04 11.62
CA ALA A 212 2.24 1.38 12.76
C ALA A 212 2.92 0.06 12.35
N GLN A 213 2.24 -0.76 11.55
CA GLN A 213 2.82 -1.99 11.00
C GLN A 213 4.00 -1.69 10.06
N THR A 214 3.87 -0.68 9.20
CA THR A 214 4.88 -0.32 8.20
C THR A 214 6.16 0.19 8.83
N TYR A 215 6.07 1.09 9.80
CA TYR A 215 7.23 1.78 10.37
C TYR A 215 7.79 1.11 11.63
N PHE A 216 6.96 0.38 12.38
CA PHE A 216 7.33 -0.17 13.70
C PHE A 216 7.05 -1.66 13.87
N SER A 217 6.42 -2.34 12.91
CA SER A 217 6.01 -3.75 13.02
C SER A 217 5.20 -4.03 14.30
N LYS A 218 4.28 -3.12 14.62
CA LYS A 218 3.42 -3.15 15.83
C LYS A 218 2.01 -2.71 15.46
N HIS A 219 1.05 -3.03 16.33
CA HIS A 219 -0.32 -2.50 16.23
C HIS A 219 -0.41 -1.05 16.70
N ALA A 220 -1.38 -0.28 16.20
CA ALA A 220 -1.54 1.14 16.52
C ALA A 220 -1.76 1.41 18.02
N HIS A 221 -2.39 0.48 18.75
CA HIS A 221 -2.55 0.58 20.21
C HIS A 221 -1.23 0.50 20.99
N GLN A 222 -0.16 -0.02 20.37
CA GLN A 222 1.15 -0.21 21.00
C GLN A 222 2.12 0.95 20.73
N LEU A 223 1.69 1.98 19.98
CA LEU A 223 2.52 3.13 19.67
C LEU A 223 2.87 3.91 20.95
N THR A 224 4.16 4.11 21.16
CA THR A 224 4.69 5.00 22.20
C THR A 224 4.55 6.47 21.82
N LEU A 225 4.74 7.38 22.77
CA LEU A 225 4.72 8.83 22.53
C LEU A 225 5.60 9.28 21.33
N PRO A 226 6.90 8.95 21.25
CA PRO A 226 7.74 9.37 20.12
C PRO A 226 7.33 8.73 18.80
N GLU A 227 6.83 7.49 18.81
CA GLU A 227 6.35 6.81 17.60
C GLU A 227 5.05 7.45 17.08
N ALA A 228 4.11 7.78 17.99
CA ALA A 228 2.88 8.49 17.66
C ALA A 228 3.16 9.91 17.15
N ALA A 229 4.09 10.63 17.79
CA ALA A 229 4.51 11.96 17.34
C ALA A 229 5.15 11.93 15.94
N LEU A 230 5.94 10.89 15.64
CA LEU A 230 6.51 10.71 14.31
C LEU A 230 5.40 10.54 13.28
N LEU A 231 4.49 9.58 13.49
CA LEU A 231 3.40 9.31 12.55
C LEU A 231 2.46 10.51 12.40
N ALA A 232 2.14 11.23 13.48
CA ALA A 232 1.29 12.41 13.44
C ALA A 232 1.87 13.54 12.58
N GLY A 233 3.20 13.64 12.48
CA GLY A 233 3.87 14.65 11.66
C GLY A 233 3.96 14.33 10.17
N MET A 234 3.74 13.08 9.77
CA MET A 234 3.93 12.61 8.39
C MET A 234 2.88 13.10 7.37
N PRO A 235 1.56 13.14 7.69
CA PRO A 235 0.51 13.53 6.74
C PRO A 235 0.75 14.81 5.93
N GLN A 236 1.43 15.79 6.53
CA GLN A 236 1.74 17.05 5.87
C GLN A 236 2.57 16.87 4.58
N ALA A 237 3.57 15.99 4.60
CA ALA A 237 4.43 15.69 3.46
C ALA A 237 5.03 14.28 3.57
N PRO A 238 4.24 13.20 3.33
CA PRO A 238 4.65 11.84 3.67
C PRO A 238 5.97 11.39 3.05
N SER A 239 6.22 11.75 1.79
CA SER A 239 7.46 11.40 1.10
C SER A 239 8.67 12.20 1.59
N ALA A 240 8.47 13.46 2.02
CA ALA A 240 9.54 14.31 2.53
C ALA A 240 9.96 13.91 3.96
N TYR A 241 9.00 13.40 4.73
CA TYR A 241 9.18 12.95 6.11
C TYR A 241 9.32 11.43 6.24
N ASP A 242 9.62 10.70 5.16
CA ASP A 242 9.80 9.26 5.20
C ASP A 242 11.04 8.87 6.04
N PRO A 243 10.86 8.26 7.23
CA PRO A 243 11.97 8.02 8.15
C PRO A 243 12.91 6.91 7.69
N PHE A 244 12.56 6.09 6.69
CA PHE A 244 13.48 5.11 6.12
C PHE A 244 14.55 5.74 5.22
N ASN A 245 14.22 6.87 4.58
CA ASN A 245 15.06 7.50 3.57
C ASN A 245 15.56 8.89 4.02
N ARG A 246 14.85 9.54 4.95
CA ARG A 246 15.07 10.94 5.37
C ARG A 246 15.05 11.05 6.90
N THR A 247 15.83 10.20 7.59
CA THR A 247 15.84 10.05 9.06
C THR A 247 15.89 11.37 9.83
N GLU A 248 16.86 12.25 9.54
CA GLU A 248 17.03 13.51 10.29
C GLU A 248 15.86 14.49 10.07
N ILE A 249 15.33 14.57 8.85
CA ILE A 249 14.18 15.43 8.53
C ILE A 249 12.93 14.89 9.25
N ALA A 250 12.74 13.57 9.25
CA ALA A 250 11.63 12.92 9.95
C ALA A 250 11.74 13.10 11.48
N LYS A 251 12.95 13.00 12.04
CA LYS A 251 13.22 13.26 13.46
C LYS A 251 12.92 14.71 13.83
N GLY A 252 13.40 15.67 13.06
CA GLY A 252 13.07 17.08 13.26
C GLY A 252 11.57 17.35 13.19
N ARG A 253 10.84 16.68 12.28
CA ARG A 253 9.39 16.78 12.18
C ARG A 253 8.68 16.18 13.40
N ARG A 254 9.10 15.00 13.88
CA ARG A 254 8.61 14.40 15.12
C ARG A 254 8.79 15.35 16.31
N ASP A 255 9.96 15.97 16.43
CA ASP A 255 10.28 16.85 17.56
C ASP A 255 9.42 18.12 17.55
N GLN A 256 9.04 18.62 16.37
CA GLN A 256 8.03 19.69 16.25
C GLN A 256 6.66 19.25 16.76
N VAL A 257 6.25 17.99 16.52
CA VAL A 257 4.99 17.45 17.07
C VAL A 257 5.07 17.36 18.59
N LEU A 258 6.18 16.82 19.13
CA LEU A 258 6.39 16.75 20.58
C LEU A 258 6.35 18.13 21.22
N LEU A 259 6.97 19.13 20.59
CA LEU A 259 6.96 20.51 21.08
C LEU A 259 5.55 21.11 21.04
N ALA A 260 4.77 20.82 20.00
CA ALA A 260 3.37 21.23 19.93
C ALA A 260 2.54 20.55 21.03
N MET A 261 2.75 19.26 21.30
CA MET A 261 2.07 18.57 22.40
C MET A 261 2.41 19.18 23.77
N LEU A 262 3.66 19.58 23.98
CA LEU A 262 4.09 20.28 25.20
C LEU A 262 3.41 21.66 25.30
N SER A 263 3.37 22.44 24.21
CA SER A 263 2.78 23.78 24.24
C SER A 263 1.28 23.78 24.50
N GLU A 264 0.58 22.73 24.08
CA GLU A 264 -0.85 22.53 24.34
C GLU A 264 -1.12 21.80 25.68
N GLY A 265 -0.09 21.56 26.51
CA GLY A 265 -0.24 20.90 27.82
C GLY A 265 -0.64 19.41 27.75
N MET A 266 -0.47 18.76 26.60
CA MET A 266 -0.85 17.36 26.39
C MET A 266 0.20 16.37 26.93
N ILE A 267 1.43 16.84 27.10
CA ILE A 267 2.55 16.19 27.78
C ILE A 267 3.23 17.19 28.70
N ASP A 268 3.90 16.71 29.73
CA ASP A 268 4.75 17.54 30.58
C ASP A 268 6.19 17.64 30.01
N ARG A 269 7.02 18.47 30.67
CA ARG A 269 8.40 18.68 30.25
C ARG A 269 9.24 17.41 30.30
N ALA A 270 9.05 16.58 31.31
CA ALA A 270 9.82 15.35 31.50
C ALA A 270 9.54 14.35 30.36
N ALA A 271 8.28 14.17 29.97
CA ALA A 271 7.87 13.35 28.85
C ALA A 271 8.38 13.89 27.51
N TYR A 272 8.39 15.21 27.34
CA TYR A 272 9.00 15.85 26.16
C TYR A 272 10.50 15.56 26.06
N ASP A 273 11.25 15.78 27.14
CA ASP A 273 12.71 15.57 27.18
C ASP A 273 13.07 14.12 26.87
N TRP A 274 12.39 13.19 27.55
CA TRP A 274 12.55 11.77 27.32
C TRP A 274 12.23 11.34 25.88
N ALA A 275 11.23 11.95 25.24
CA ALA A 275 10.81 11.57 23.89
C ALA A 275 11.74 12.11 22.79
N VAL A 276 12.26 13.33 22.95
CA VAL A 276 13.16 13.98 21.97
C VAL A 276 14.53 13.30 21.95
N GLU A 277 15.04 12.86 23.11
CA GLU A 277 16.33 12.18 23.24
C GLU A 277 16.33 10.79 22.58
N ARG A 278 15.17 10.17 22.40
CA ARG A 278 15.07 8.85 21.76
C ARG A 278 15.31 8.91 20.26
N GLY A 279 15.90 7.85 19.72
CA GLY A 279 15.92 7.61 18.28
C GLY A 279 14.51 7.36 17.72
N LEU A 280 14.39 7.26 16.39
CA LEU A 280 13.08 7.04 15.75
C LEU A 280 12.46 5.68 16.04
N GLY A 281 13.23 4.69 16.52
CA GLY A 281 12.69 3.37 16.92
C GLY A 281 12.13 2.53 15.77
N LEU A 282 12.53 2.82 14.52
CA LEU A 282 11.99 2.15 13.33
C LEU A 282 12.26 0.65 13.34
N LYS A 283 11.23 -0.11 12.97
CA LYS A 283 11.31 -1.55 12.71
C LYS A 283 10.45 -1.85 11.49
N ALA A 284 11.10 -1.86 10.32
CA ALA A 284 10.43 -1.98 9.04
C ALA A 284 9.49 -3.19 8.97
N GLY A 285 8.22 -2.90 8.72
CA GLY A 285 7.16 -3.88 8.55
C GLY A 285 7.44 -4.84 7.41
N ARG A 286 7.33 -6.14 7.70
CA ARG A 286 7.40 -7.20 6.68
C ARG A 286 6.01 -7.64 6.19
N LEU A 287 4.97 -7.32 6.95
CA LEU A 287 3.60 -7.81 6.74
C LEU A 287 3.09 -7.59 5.30
N TYR A 288 3.37 -6.42 4.72
CA TYR A 288 2.91 -6.06 3.37
C TYR A 288 3.91 -6.38 2.25
N ARG A 289 5.12 -6.84 2.59
CA ARG A 289 6.20 -7.11 1.62
C ARG A 289 6.55 -8.59 1.52
N THR A 290 6.27 -9.37 2.55
CA THR A 290 6.59 -10.79 2.61
C THR A 290 5.41 -11.63 2.13
N ILE A 291 5.66 -12.39 1.07
CA ILE A 291 4.80 -13.48 0.61
C ILE A 291 5.46 -14.79 1.03
N ARG A 292 4.75 -15.58 1.83
CA ARG A 292 5.08 -16.98 2.12
C ARG A 292 4.42 -17.86 1.08
N GLU A 293 5.08 -18.97 0.75
CA GLU A 293 4.59 -19.94 -0.22
C GLU A 293 4.23 -19.31 -1.58
N PRO A 294 5.20 -18.67 -2.27
CA PRO A 294 4.92 -17.79 -3.41
C PRO A 294 4.20 -18.47 -4.58
N TYR A 295 4.45 -19.76 -4.83
CA TYR A 295 3.74 -20.52 -5.86
C TYR A 295 2.25 -20.67 -5.55
N PHE A 296 1.93 -21.06 -4.31
CA PHE A 296 0.55 -21.19 -3.87
C PHE A 296 -0.12 -19.81 -3.74
N PHE A 297 0.58 -18.80 -3.24
CA PHE A 297 0.05 -17.45 -3.13
C PHE A 297 -0.29 -16.85 -4.50
N SER A 298 0.58 -17.06 -5.51
CA SER A 298 0.28 -16.63 -6.88
C SER A 298 -0.92 -17.37 -7.44
N TYR A 299 -1.00 -18.69 -7.25
CA TYR A 299 -2.16 -19.49 -7.67
C TYR A 299 -3.45 -18.95 -7.06
N VAL A 300 -3.50 -18.73 -5.74
CA VAL A 300 -4.67 -18.16 -5.06
C VAL A 300 -5.02 -16.77 -5.60
N ARG A 301 -4.03 -15.91 -5.86
CA ARG A 301 -4.28 -14.59 -6.45
C ARG A 301 -4.92 -14.70 -7.84
N ASP A 302 -4.44 -15.62 -8.66
CA ASP A 302 -4.93 -15.82 -10.03
C ASP A 302 -6.38 -16.38 -10.00
N GLU A 303 -6.69 -17.29 -9.08
CA GLU A 303 -8.06 -17.78 -8.82
C GLU A 303 -8.99 -16.66 -8.36
N LEU A 304 -8.55 -15.80 -7.43
CA LEU A 304 -9.34 -14.64 -6.99
C LEU A 304 -9.62 -13.66 -8.13
N ILE A 305 -8.67 -13.49 -9.05
CA ILE A 305 -8.84 -12.64 -10.22
C ILE A 305 -9.84 -13.25 -11.20
N ALA A 306 -9.77 -14.57 -11.42
CA ALA A 306 -10.70 -15.29 -12.27
C ALA A 306 -12.14 -15.20 -11.75
N GLU A 307 -12.33 -15.34 -10.43
CA GLU A 307 -13.64 -15.34 -9.78
C GLU A 307 -14.23 -13.92 -9.61
N TYR A 308 -13.43 -12.98 -9.07
CA TYR A 308 -13.93 -11.67 -8.64
C TYR A 308 -13.55 -10.52 -9.57
N GLY A 309 -12.68 -10.77 -10.55
CA GLY A 309 -12.14 -9.77 -11.45
C GLY A 309 -10.98 -8.95 -10.86
N VAL A 310 -10.10 -8.48 -11.75
CA VAL A 310 -8.90 -7.71 -11.39
C VAL A 310 -9.23 -6.46 -10.56
N ALA A 311 -10.30 -5.74 -10.90
CA ALA A 311 -10.68 -4.51 -10.22
C ALA A 311 -11.00 -4.77 -8.74
N THR A 312 -11.81 -5.78 -8.44
CA THR A 312 -12.18 -6.18 -7.07
C THR A 312 -10.96 -6.59 -6.26
N VAL A 313 -10.09 -7.44 -6.83
CA VAL A 313 -8.88 -7.91 -6.14
C VAL A 313 -7.91 -6.76 -5.86
N ARG A 314 -7.77 -5.78 -6.77
CA ARG A 314 -6.95 -4.58 -6.59
C ARG A 314 -7.56 -3.56 -5.63
N SER A 315 -8.88 -3.42 -5.60
CA SER A 315 -9.59 -2.64 -4.58
C SER A 315 -9.43 -3.26 -3.19
N GLY A 316 -9.23 -4.57 -3.13
CA GLY A 316 -8.85 -5.30 -1.94
C GLY A 316 -9.97 -5.40 -0.88
N GLY A 317 -9.59 -5.64 0.38
CA GLY A 317 -10.51 -5.84 1.51
C GLY A 317 -10.97 -7.28 1.71
N LEU A 318 -10.38 -8.23 0.99
CA LEU A 318 -10.69 -9.65 1.11
C LEU A 318 -9.94 -10.26 2.31
N LYS A 319 -10.62 -11.13 3.05
CA LYS A 319 -9.98 -12.09 3.96
C LYS A 319 -10.07 -13.47 3.33
N VAL A 320 -8.94 -13.93 2.79
CA VAL A 320 -8.89 -15.15 1.97
C VAL A 320 -8.36 -16.29 2.83
N HIS A 321 -9.23 -17.20 3.21
CA HIS A 321 -8.87 -18.42 3.94
C HIS A 321 -8.65 -19.55 2.93
N THR A 322 -7.49 -20.19 3.00
CA THR A 322 -7.05 -21.22 2.04
C THR A 322 -6.90 -22.59 2.70
N THR A 323 -6.69 -23.62 1.89
CA THR A 323 -6.60 -25.01 2.35
C THR A 323 -5.18 -25.50 2.64
N ILE A 324 -4.16 -24.69 2.34
CA ILE A 324 -2.75 -25.08 2.47
C ILE A 324 -2.41 -25.31 3.95
N ASP A 325 -1.80 -26.46 4.27
CA ASP A 325 -1.30 -26.76 5.60
C ASP A 325 0.22 -26.49 5.62
N PRO A 326 0.70 -25.52 6.43
CA PRO A 326 2.13 -25.22 6.50
C PRO A 326 3.01 -26.41 6.87
N ARG A 327 2.50 -27.43 7.57
CA ARG A 327 3.23 -28.66 7.88
C ARG A 327 3.47 -29.49 6.63
N PHE A 328 2.44 -29.73 5.83
CA PHE A 328 2.57 -30.46 4.57
C PHE A 328 3.41 -29.70 3.55
N GLN A 329 3.29 -28.38 3.53
CA GLN A 329 4.14 -27.54 2.70
C GLN A 329 5.64 -27.68 3.03
N ARG A 330 5.99 -27.69 4.32
CA ARG A 330 7.37 -27.97 4.77
C ARG A 330 7.82 -29.37 4.41
N ALA A 331 6.96 -30.37 4.59
CA ALA A 331 7.27 -31.76 4.22
C ALA A 331 7.53 -31.91 2.71
N ALA A 332 6.71 -31.28 1.87
CA ALA A 332 6.89 -31.30 0.42
C ALA A 332 8.19 -30.61 -0.01
N GLN A 333 8.51 -29.43 0.56
CA GLN A 333 9.78 -28.75 0.29
C GLN A 333 10.99 -29.58 0.74
N LYS A 334 10.90 -30.22 1.91
CA LYS A 334 11.95 -31.09 2.45
C LYS A 334 12.17 -32.29 1.53
N ALA A 335 11.10 -32.97 1.11
CA ALA A 335 11.18 -34.11 0.20
C ALA A 335 11.90 -33.76 -1.10
N ILE A 336 11.58 -32.61 -1.71
CA ILE A 336 12.28 -32.16 -2.93
C ILE A 336 13.76 -31.89 -2.62
N ARG A 337 14.05 -31.10 -1.59
CA ARG A 337 15.43 -30.65 -1.30
C ARG A 337 16.36 -31.75 -0.82
N GLU A 338 15.84 -32.80 -0.20
CA GLU A 338 16.65 -33.95 0.22
C GLU A 338 16.90 -34.95 -0.91
N THR A 339 16.00 -34.97 -1.91
CA THR A 339 16.14 -35.85 -3.09
C THR A 339 16.96 -35.17 -4.20
N LEU A 340 16.73 -33.87 -4.40
CA LEU A 340 17.30 -33.05 -5.47
C LEU A 340 18.01 -31.83 -4.85
N TYR A 341 19.19 -32.08 -4.30
CA TYR A 341 19.98 -31.10 -3.54
C TYR A 341 21.10 -30.44 -4.36
N GLU A 342 21.44 -30.97 -5.53
CA GLU A 342 22.52 -30.46 -6.37
C GLU A 342 22.06 -29.22 -7.15
N LYS A 343 23.01 -28.30 -7.44
CA LYS A 343 22.69 -27.08 -8.20
C LYS A 343 22.28 -27.37 -9.65
N THR A 344 22.74 -28.49 -10.18
CA THR A 344 22.48 -29.00 -11.53
C THR A 344 21.20 -29.82 -11.61
N ASP A 345 20.52 -30.08 -10.49
CA ASP A 345 19.30 -30.86 -10.49
C ASP A 345 18.16 -30.15 -11.24
N PRO A 346 17.25 -30.93 -11.84
CA PRO A 346 16.09 -30.37 -12.52
C PRO A 346 15.19 -29.60 -11.55
N ALA A 347 14.36 -28.72 -12.09
CA ALA A 347 13.27 -28.14 -11.33
C ALA A 347 12.27 -29.25 -10.96
N ALA A 348 11.82 -29.25 -9.70
CA ALA A 348 10.87 -30.23 -9.19
C ALA A 348 9.70 -29.55 -8.49
N ALA A 349 8.54 -30.21 -8.52
CA ALA A 349 7.28 -29.70 -8.02
C ALA A 349 6.50 -30.81 -7.31
N VAL A 350 5.79 -30.45 -6.24
CA VAL A 350 4.91 -31.34 -5.49
C VAL A 350 3.59 -30.62 -5.24
N ILE A 351 2.49 -31.29 -5.59
CA ILE A 351 1.13 -30.92 -5.19
C ILE A 351 0.54 -32.09 -4.39
N SER A 352 -0.01 -31.78 -3.22
CA SER A 352 -0.75 -32.75 -2.40
C SER A 352 -2.19 -32.28 -2.30
N ILE A 353 -3.13 -33.18 -2.58
CA ILE A 353 -4.56 -32.91 -2.64
C ILE A 353 -5.31 -33.89 -1.73
N ASP A 354 -6.30 -33.40 -0.98
CA ASP A 354 -7.25 -34.26 -0.27
C ASP A 354 -8.24 -34.85 -1.30
N PRO A 355 -8.21 -36.17 -1.60
CA PRO A 355 -9.01 -36.75 -2.67
C PRO A 355 -10.51 -36.67 -2.42
N ARG A 356 -10.94 -36.48 -1.17
CA ARG A 356 -12.37 -36.38 -0.81
C ARG A 356 -12.96 -35.01 -1.12
N SER A 357 -12.14 -33.96 -1.10
CA SER A 357 -12.62 -32.58 -1.21
C SER A 357 -11.94 -31.77 -2.31
N GLY A 358 -10.91 -32.30 -2.97
CA GLY A 358 -10.07 -31.57 -3.90
C GLY A 358 -9.20 -30.49 -3.24
N ALA A 359 -9.12 -30.45 -1.90
CA ALA A 359 -8.41 -29.38 -1.20
C ALA A 359 -6.89 -29.51 -1.40
N ILE A 360 -6.25 -28.46 -1.91
CA ILE A 360 -4.80 -28.40 -2.03
C ILE A 360 -4.20 -28.23 -0.63
N ARG A 361 -3.44 -29.23 -0.19
CA ARG A 361 -2.81 -29.31 1.12
C ARG A 361 -1.36 -28.86 1.11
N ALA A 362 -0.66 -29.09 0.01
CA ALA A 362 0.67 -28.57 -0.29
C ALA A 362 0.79 -28.27 -1.79
N MET A 363 1.51 -27.21 -2.15
CA MET A 363 1.78 -26.81 -3.54
C MET A 363 3.10 -26.03 -3.56
N THR A 364 4.18 -26.70 -3.97
CA THR A 364 5.53 -26.13 -3.90
C THR A 364 6.43 -26.63 -5.01
N ALA A 365 7.36 -25.79 -5.43
CA ALA A 365 8.40 -26.16 -6.36
C ALA A 365 9.75 -25.63 -5.90
N VAL A 366 10.82 -26.36 -6.26
CA VAL A 366 12.20 -25.96 -6.02
C VAL A 366 12.90 -25.91 -7.36
N THR A 367 13.62 -24.82 -7.59
CA THR A 367 14.48 -24.64 -8.76
C THR A 367 15.88 -24.26 -8.24
N PRO A 368 16.83 -25.21 -8.19
CA PRO A 368 18.11 -25.05 -7.49
C PRO A 368 18.92 -23.81 -7.89
N SER A 369 18.83 -23.38 -9.15
CA SER A 369 19.64 -22.29 -9.72
C SER A 369 18.91 -20.95 -9.94
N VAL A 370 17.59 -20.86 -9.67
CA VAL A 370 16.80 -19.64 -9.95
C VAL A 370 16.20 -19.07 -8.68
N LYS A 371 16.82 -18.00 -8.14
CA LYS A 371 16.34 -17.33 -6.92
C LYS A 371 15.09 -16.45 -7.10
N LYS A 372 14.69 -16.18 -8.35
CA LYS A 372 13.56 -15.29 -8.70
C LYS A 372 12.78 -15.82 -9.91
N ASN A 373 12.30 -17.06 -9.84
CA ASN A 373 11.44 -17.58 -10.89
C ASN A 373 10.07 -16.89 -10.79
N GLN A 374 9.68 -16.12 -11.82
CA GLN A 374 8.35 -15.50 -11.89
C GLN A 374 7.30 -16.44 -12.50
N PHE A 375 7.74 -17.57 -13.07
CA PHE A 375 6.87 -18.56 -13.68
C PHE A 375 6.43 -19.60 -12.65
N ASN A 376 5.12 -19.83 -12.56
CA ASN A 376 4.56 -20.81 -11.64
C ASN A 376 4.57 -22.21 -12.28
N LEU A 377 5.62 -23.00 -11.99
CA LEU A 377 5.78 -24.35 -12.53
C LEU A 377 4.60 -25.28 -12.24
N LEU A 378 3.83 -25.02 -11.18
CA LEU A 378 2.76 -25.91 -10.74
C LEU A 378 1.42 -25.63 -11.42
N SER A 379 1.16 -24.39 -11.83
CA SER A 379 -0.12 -23.99 -12.44
C SER A 379 0.00 -23.53 -13.89
N GLN A 380 1.18 -23.09 -14.33
CA GLN A 380 1.37 -22.52 -15.67
C GLN A 380 2.14 -23.46 -16.60
N ALA A 381 2.92 -24.41 -16.07
CA ALA A 381 3.70 -25.33 -16.90
C ALA A 381 2.80 -26.42 -17.49
N LYS A 382 2.60 -26.41 -18.81
CA LYS A 382 2.07 -27.56 -19.53
C LYS A 382 3.22 -28.49 -19.90
N ARG A 383 3.16 -29.74 -19.46
CA ARG A 383 4.12 -30.81 -19.77
C ARG A 383 3.35 -32.03 -20.26
N GLN A 384 3.99 -32.83 -21.11
CA GLN A 384 3.44 -34.13 -21.47
C GLN A 384 3.37 -35.00 -20.20
N SER A 385 2.20 -35.58 -19.93
CA SER A 385 1.93 -36.46 -18.80
C SER A 385 2.69 -37.78 -18.87
N GLY A 386 3.12 -38.17 -20.07
CA GLY A 386 3.76 -39.46 -20.31
C GLY A 386 2.84 -40.61 -19.90
N SER A 387 3.42 -41.67 -19.33
CA SER A 387 2.66 -42.85 -18.90
C SER A 387 1.60 -42.57 -17.83
N THR A 388 1.62 -41.44 -17.13
CA THR A 388 0.57 -41.11 -16.17
C THR A 388 -0.80 -40.93 -16.83
N PHE A 389 -0.89 -40.69 -18.14
CA PHE A 389 -2.16 -40.62 -18.86
C PHE A 389 -2.90 -41.98 -18.92
N LYS A 390 -2.16 -43.08 -18.81
CA LYS A 390 -2.72 -44.45 -18.85
C LYS A 390 -3.76 -44.70 -17.76
N THR A 391 -3.71 -43.98 -16.65
CA THR A 391 -4.73 -44.10 -15.59
C THR A 391 -6.11 -43.68 -16.09
N PHE A 392 -6.20 -42.66 -16.96
CA PHE A 392 -7.47 -42.24 -17.56
C PHE A 392 -7.98 -43.24 -18.58
N VAL A 393 -7.09 -43.82 -19.39
CA VAL A 393 -7.44 -44.89 -20.34
C VAL A 393 -7.96 -46.12 -19.60
N LEU A 394 -7.29 -46.51 -18.51
CA LEU A 394 -7.73 -47.60 -17.65
C LEU A 394 -9.10 -47.30 -17.01
N ALA A 395 -9.30 -46.09 -16.50
CA ALA A 395 -10.59 -45.70 -15.93
C ALA A 395 -11.73 -45.78 -16.96
N ALA A 396 -11.50 -45.30 -18.19
CA ALA A 396 -12.48 -45.39 -19.27
C ALA A 396 -12.78 -46.85 -19.66
N ALA A 397 -11.77 -47.72 -19.69
CA ALA A 397 -11.97 -49.15 -19.94
C ALA A 397 -12.85 -49.81 -18.86
N VAL A 398 -12.59 -49.51 -17.59
CA VAL A 398 -13.39 -50.02 -16.46
C VAL A 398 -14.81 -49.48 -16.51
N GLU A 399 -15.00 -48.20 -16.85
CA GLU A 399 -16.33 -47.59 -17.03
C GLU A 399 -17.14 -48.27 -18.16
N GLN A 400 -16.46 -48.77 -19.19
CA GLN A 400 -17.06 -49.58 -20.27
C GLN A 400 -17.29 -51.05 -19.88
N GLY A 401 -17.02 -51.45 -18.64
CA GLY A 401 -17.20 -52.81 -18.15
C GLY A 401 -16.05 -53.77 -18.48
N ILE A 402 -14.92 -53.26 -18.98
CA ILE A 402 -13.73 -54.07 -19.23
C ILE A 402 -13.07 -54.39 -17.89
N ASN A 403 -13.02 -55.66 -17.52
CA ASN A 403 -12.40 -56.10 -16.26
C ASN A 403 -10.88 -56.25 -16.43
N PRO A 404 -10.05 -55.42 -15.77
CA PRO A 404 -8.60 -55.45 -15.96
C PRO A 404 -7.91 -56.74 -15.52
N ALA A 405 -8.55 -57.50 -14.63
CA ALA A 405 -8.03 -58.76 -14.10
C ALA A 405 -8.34 -59.97 -15.01
N THR A 406 -9.24 -59.83 -15.99
CA THR A 406 -9.62 -60.93 -16.88
C THR A 406 -9.43 -60.61 -18.36
N THR A 407 -9.37 -59.34 -18.73
CA THR A 407 -9.13 -58.93 -20.12
C THR A 407 -7.64 -58.88 -20.42
N SER A 408 -7.23 -59.52 -21.51
CA SER A 408 -5.85 -59.55 -21.99
C SER A 408 -5.69 -58.92 -23.36
N TYR A 409 -4.56 -58.25 -23.57
CA TYR A 409 -4.11 -57.77 -24.87
C TYR A 409 -2.70 -58.30 -25.17
N LEU A 410 -2.32 -58.25 -26.44
CA LEU A 410 -1.01 -58.69 -26.89
C LEU A 410 0.01 -57.55 -26.70
N SER A 411 0.96 -57.74 -25.79
CA SER A 411 2.20 -56.95 -25.71
C SER A 411 3.15 -57.44 -26.80
N ALA A 412 3.24 -56.68 -27.88
CA ALA A 412 4.08 -56.94 -29.06
C ALA A 412 4.28 -55.63 -29.85
N PRO A 413 5.24 -55.55 -30.78
CA PRO A 413 5.36 -54.39 -31.67
C PRO A 413 4.02 -54.07 -32.35
N PHE A 414 3.50 -52.85 -32.11
CA PHE A 414 2.23 -52.40 -32.64
C PHE A 414 2.45 -51.32 -33.71
N PHE A 415 1.71 -51.44 -34.82
CA PHE A 415 1.78 -50.49 -35.94
C PHE A 415 0.36 -50.11 -36.36
N TYR A 416 0.00 -48.85 -36.15
CA TYR A 416 -1.18 -48.26 -36.74
C TYR A 416 -0.80 -47.50 -38.02
N ARG A 417 -1.29 -48.00 -39.16
CA ARG A 417 -0.89 -47.55 -40.51
C ARG A 417 -2.09 -46.95 -41.25
N PRO A 418 -2.52 -45.72 -40.93
CA PRO A 418 -3.67 -45.09 -41.57
C PRO A 418 -3.39 -44.69 -43.03
N THR A 419 -2.11 -44.64 -43.43
CA THR A 419 -1.69 -44.32 -44.80
C THR A 419 -0.80 -45.44 -45.36
N PRO A 420 -0.92 -45.82 -46.65
CA PRO A 420 -0.13 -46.92 -47.22
C PRO A 420 1.39 -46.65 -47.30
N ASN A 421 1.78 -45.40 -47.51
CA ASN A 421 3.17 -44.99 -47.75
C ASN A 421 3.77 -44.20 -46.56
N GLY A 422 3.24 -44.42 -45.36
CA GLY A 422 3.79 -43.80 -44.16
C GLY A 422 5.03 -44.52 -43.63
N ASP A 423 5.62 -43.94 -42.59
CA ASP A 423 6.73 -44.53 -41.85
C ASP A 423 6.66 -44.12 -40.37
N CYS A 424 7.47 -44.77 -39.54
CA CYS A 424 7.56 -44.48 -38.10
C CYS A 424 8.58 -43.37 -37.76
N ASP A 425 9.42 -42.93 -38.71
CA ASP A 425 10.67 -42.20 -38.45
C ASP A 425 10.69 -40.76 -38.97
N SER A 426 9.80 -40.39 -39.90
CA SER A 426 9.87 -39.15 -40.67
C SER A 426 9.40 -37.90 -39.92
N GLY A 427 9.02 -38.00 -38.64
CA GLY A 427 8.45 -36.88 -37.88
C GLY A 427 7.13 -36.33 -38.45
N SER A 428 6.65 -36.88 -39.57
CA SER A 428 5.41 -36.52 -40.27
C SER A 428 4.16 -37.11 -39.60
N GLY A 429 4.33 -38.11 -38.73
CA GLY A 429 3.24 -38.79 -38.03
C GLY A 429 2.36 -39.66 -38.93
N SER A 430 2.87 -40.08 -40.09
CA SER A 430 2.10 -40.84 -41.09
C SER A 430 1.72 -42.26 -40.62
N TRP A 431 2.58 -42.92 -39.82
CA TRP A 431 2.25 -44.10 -39.01
C TRP A 431 2.41 -43.81 -37.51
N TRP A 432 1.69 -44.57 -36.69
CA TRP A 432 1.87 -44.58 -35.23
C TRP A 432 2.41 -45.95 -34.78
N CYS A 433 3.61 -45.93 -34.23
CA CYS A 433 4.39 -47.13 -33.91
C CYS A 433 4.87 -47.08 -32.45
N PRO A 434 3.96 -47.23 -31.46
CA PRO A 434 4.34 -47.23 -30.06
C PRO A 434 5.22 -48.45 -29.75
N GLU A 435 6.27 -48.22 -28.98
CA GLU A 435 7.17 -49.25 -28.47
C GLU A 435 7.19 -49.21 -26.94
N THR A 436 7.45 -50.35 -26.30
CA THR A 436 7.75 -50.40 -24.86
C THR A 436 9.09 -49.74 -24.56
N TYR A 437 9.28 -49.22 -23.33
CA TYR A 437 10.46 -48.43 -22.96
C TYR A 437 11.80 -49.16 -23.21
N ASP A 438 11.83 -50.46 -22.90
CA ASP A 438 12.99 -51.33 -23.04
C ASP A 438 12.95 -52.19 -24.32
N LYS A 439 11.96 -51.97 -25.19
CA LYS A 439 11.66 -52.80 -26.38
C LYS A 439 11.49 -54.29 -26.04
N SER A 440 11.10 -54.60 -24.80
CA SER A 440 10.72 -55.95 -24.39
C SER A 440 9.20 -56.13 -24.41
N TYR A 441 8.77 -57.34 -24.74
CA TYR A 441 7.37 -57.68 -24.95
C TYR A 441 7.01 -58.92 -24.16
N THR A 442 5.85 -58.89 -23.52
CA THR A 442 5.42 -59.96 -22.61
C THR A 442 4.48 -60.96 -23.26
N GLY A 443 4.12 -60.76 -24.52
CA GLY A 443 3.09 -61.53 -25.19
C GLY A 443 1.71 -61.21 -24.62
N TRP A 444 0.83 -62.20 -24.56
CA TRP A 444 -0.50 -62.03 -23.98
C TRP A 444 -0.38 -61.69 -22.48
N THR A 445 -0.90 -60.52 -22.10
CA THR A 445 -0.86 -60.03 -20.73
C THR A 445 -2.19 -59.40 -20.35
N LEU A 446 -2.57 -59.56 -19.07
CA LEU A 446 -3.74 -58.88 -18.51
C LEU A 446 -3.51 -57.37 -18.44
N ILE A 447 -4.59 -56.59 -18.55
CA ILE A 447 -4.52 -55.12 -18.41
C ILE A 447 -3.89 -54.77 -17.06
N GLU A 448 -4.26 -55.42 -15.96
CA GLU A 448 -3.68 -55.18 -14.63
C GLU A 448 -2.14 -55.26 -14.64
N ARG A 449 -1.59 -56.31 -15.23
CA ARG A 449 -0.14 -56.51 -15.32
C ARG A 449 0.51 -55.50 -16.27
N ALA A 450 -0.17 -55.16 -17.37
CA ALA A 450 0.28 -54.13 -18.30
C ALA A 450 0.31 -52.73 -17.65
N THR A 451 -0.64 -52.41 -16.77
CA THR A 451 -0.65 -51.19 -15.95
C THR A 451 0.57 -51.13 -15.04
N ILE A 452 0.85 -52.21 -14.30
CA ILE A 452 2.00 -52.28 -13.38
C ILE A 452 3.33 -52.09 -14.13
N ARG A 453 3.44 -52.66 -15.33
CA ARG A 453 4.64 -52.53 -16.18
C ARG A 453 4.67 -51.24 -17.00
N SER A 454 3.59 -50.48 -17.01
CA SER A 454 3.40 -49.36 -17.94
C SER A 454 3.70 -49.75 -19.39
N ASP A 455 3.09 -50.83 -19.87
CA ASP A 455 3.25 -51.28 -21.27
C ASP A 455 2.62 -50.25 -22.22
N ASN A 456 3.35 -49.78 -23.24
CA ASN A 456 2.84 -48.80 -24.20
C ASN A 456 1.96 -49.43 -25.28
N THR A 457 2.23 -50.67 -25.64
CA THR A 457 1.57 -51.38 -26.75
C THR A 457 0.21 -51.95 -26.36
N VAL A 458 0.03 -52.33 -25.10
CA VAL A 458 -1.28 -52.74 -24.57
C VAL A 458 -2.24 -51.56 -24.39
N TYR A 459 -1.70 -50.38 -24.10
CA TYR A 459 -2.48 -49.15 -23.92
C TYR A 459 -2.75 -48.39 -25.23
N ALA A 460 -2.11 -48.82 -26.31
CA ALA A 460 -2.35 -48.36 -27.66
C ALA A 460 -3.49 -49.17 -28.28
#